data_AF-A0A1W9Z5E9-F1
#
_entry.id   AF-A0A1W9Z5E9-F1
#
_cell.length_a   1.000
_cell.length_b   1.000
_cell.length_c   1.000
_cell.angle_alpha   90.00
_cell.angle_beta   90.00
_cell.angle_gamma   90.00
#
_symmetry.space_group_name_H-M   'P 1'
#
loop_
_entity.id
_entity.type
_entity.pdbx_description
1 polymer ?
#
loop_
_entity_poly.entity_id
_entity_poly.type
_entity_poly.pdbx_seq_one_letter_code
_entity_poly.pdbx_strand_id
1 'polypeptide(L)'
;NIGIGNSGAGNIGFFNSGQGNIGFFNSGVNALHPGHLNALGIGNSGTGNVGFGNSGVGNTGFGNTSSFNTGFGNSGSANTGFGNAGSINTGFDNAGGENTGVGNSGSVNTGLFNSGNTNTTVGATTNSAAVNSGYGNSGTSISGFFNTASGGTSHGFMSGFFNSVSGAPSFNGQISGIGNVGVLNASLSTTTAGVDSGLFNMGTGVSGLLNLSRLLP
;
A
#
# COMPACT_ATOMS: atom_id res chain seq x y z
N ASN A 1 -25.14 11.83 -13.94
CA ASN A 1 -25.03 10.36 -13.75
C ASN A 1 -25.43 9.67 -15.03
N ILE A 2 -24.78 8.56 -15.38
CA ILE A 2 -25.13 7.70 -16.52
C ILE A 2 -25.48 6.31 -15.95
N GLY A 3 -26.65 5.77 -16.31
CA GLY A 3 -27.17 4.51 -15.79
C GLY A 3 -28.19 4.67 -14.65
N ILE A 4 -28.61 3.56 -14.03
CA ILE A 4 -29.83 3.48 -13.20
C ILE A 4 -29.50 3.45 -11.71
N GLY A 5 -30.31 4.12 -10.88
CA GLY A 5 -30.22 4.04 -9.42
C GLY A 5 -29.03 4.77 -8.80
N ASN A 6 -28.31 5.59 -9.58
CA ASN A 6 -27.17 6.35 -9.07
C ASN A 6 -27.61 7.62 -8.32
N SER A 7 -27.07 7.86 -7.13
CA SER A 7 -27.27 9.08 -6.33
C SER A 7 -25.98 9.90 -6.22
N GLY A 8 -26.07 11.23 -6.22
CA GLY A 8 -24.92 12.14 -6.25
C GLY A 8 -24.53 12.56 -7.68
N ALA A 9 -23.23 12.71 -7.97
CA ALA A 9 -22.74 13.33 -9.21
C ALA A 9 -21.66 12.51 -9.94
N GLY A 10 -21.62 12.58 -11.27
CA GLY A 10 -20.55 11.95 -12.06
C GLY A 10 -20.46 10.42 -11.98
N ASN A 11 -21.50 9.73 -11.50
CA ASN A 11 -21.49 8.27 -11.41
C ASN A 11 -21.90 7.62 -12.75
N ILE A 12 -21.24 6.52 -13.10
CA ILE A 12 -21.51 5.70 -14.30
C ILE A 12 -21.78 4.25 -13.87
N GLY A 13 -22.91 3.68 -14.26
CA GLY A 13 -23.28 2.28 -13.97
C GLY A 13 -24.55 2.18 -13.16
N PHE A 14 -24.59 1.32 -12.13
CA PHE A 14 -25.82 0.99 -11.41
C PHE A 14 -25.68 1.13 -9.90
N PHE A 15 -26.67 1.78 -9.27
CA PHE A 15 -26.80 1.87 -7.81
C PHE A 15 -25.57 2.42 -7.08
N ASN A 16 -24.79 3.31 -7.72
CA ASN A 16 -23.68 3.96 -7.05
C ASN A 16 -24.15 5.18 -6.25
N SER A 17 -23.49 5.48 -5.14
CA SER A 17 -23.78 6.65 -4.29
C SER A 17 -22.55 7.52 -4.07
N GLY A 18 -22.71 8.83 -4.15
CA GLY A 18 -21.63 9.80 -3.96
C GLY A 18 -21.12 10.35 -5.30
N GLN A 19 -19.81 10.42 -5.50
CA GLN A 19 -19.24 11.11 -6.66
C GLN A 19 -18.18 10.31 -7.41
N GLY A 20 -18.24 10.33 -8.74
CA GLY A 20 -17.16 9.82 -9.61
C GLY A 20 -16.99 8.30 -9.59
N ASN A 21 -18.03 7.54 -9.24
CA ASN A 21 -17.95 6.08 -9.19
C ASN A 21 -18.31 5.45 -10.55
N ILE A 22 -17.53 4.46 -10.99
CA ILE A 22 -17.79 3.66 -12.18
C ILE A 22 -17.99 2.19 -11.79
N GLY A 23 -19.17 1.65 -12.09
CA GLY A 23 -19.50 0.24 -11.87
C GLY A 23 -20.80 0.04 -11.09
N PHE A 24 -20.79 -0.82 -10.08
CA PHE A 24 -22.00 -1.27 -9.38
C PHE A 24 -21.88 -1.11 -7.88
N PHE A 25 -22.91 -0.55 -7.23
CA PHE A 25 -23.03 -0.49 -5.76
C PHE A 25 -21.85 0.19 -5.04
N ASN A 26 -21.06 1.02 -5.73
CA ASN A 26 -19.97 1.73 -5.08
C ASN A 26 -20.52 2.92 -4.29
N SER A 27 -19.87 3.25 -3.18
CA SER A 27 -20.21 4.40 -2.36
C SER A 27 -18.97 5.25 -2.03
N GLY A 28 -19.16 6.56 -1.95
CA GLY A 28 -18.12 7.48 -1.49
C GLY A 28 -17.80 8.59 -2.50
N VAL A 29 -16.82 9.40 -2.14
CA VAL A 29 -16.42 10.61 -2.87
C VAL A 29 -14.91 10.70 -2.88
N ASN A 30 -14.34 11.18 -4.00
CA ASN A 30 -12.91 11.46 -4.04
C ASN A 30 -12.63 12.82 -3.38
N ALA A 31 -12.39 12.80 -2.07
CA ALA A 31 -12.10 14.00 -1.30
C ALA A 31 -10.69 14.58 -1.54
N LEU A 32 -9.75 13.75 -2.02
CA LEU A 32 -8.37 14.16 -2.27
C LEU A 32 -8.24 14.92 -3.60
N HIS A 33 -8.99 14.50 -4.62
CA HIS A 33 -8.98 15.12 -5.93
C HIS A 33 -10.43 15.28 -6.45
N PRO A 34 -11.10 16.38 -6.08
CA PRO A 34 -12.48 16.65 -6.52
C PRO A 34 -12.60 16.60 -8.05
N GLY A 35 -13.63 15.91 -8.54
CA GLY A 35 -13.88 15.76 -9.99
C GLY A 35 -13.15 14.61 -10.67
N HIS A 36 -12.27 13.88 -9.98
CA HIS A 36 -11.62 12.68 -10.50
C HIS A 36 -12.43 11.41 -10.20
N LEU A 37 -12.04 10.29 -10.82
CA LEU A 37 -12.57 8.96 -10.52
C LEU A 37 -12.43 8.67 -9.01
N ASN A 38 -13.52 8.21 -8.39
CA ASN A 38 -13.52 7.77 -7.01
C ASN A 38 -13.36 6.26 -6.88
N ALA A 39 -14.19 5.49 -7.58
CA ALA A 39 -14.13 4.04 -7.52
C ALA A 39 -14.32 3.43 -8.90
N LEU A 40 -13.65 2.31 -9.13
CA LEU A 40 -13.85 1.48 -10.32
C LEU A 40 -14.08 0.03 -9.88
N GLY A 41 -15.28 -0.50 -10.16
CA GLY A 41 -15.61 -1.91 -9.92
C GLY A 41 -16.92 -2.09 -9.16
N ILE A 42 -16.95 -2.99 -8.18
CA ILE A 42 -18.19 -3.40 -7.52
C ILE A 42 -18.09 -3.28 -6.00
N GLY A 43 -19.06 -2.62 -5.38
CA GLY A 43 -19.25 -2.62 -3.93
C GLY A 43 -18.10 -1.98 -3.16
N ASN A 44 -17.32 -1.11 -3.78
CA ASN A 44 -16.26 -0.39 -3.08
C ASN A 44 -16.85 0.77 -2.27
N SER A 45 -16.34 1.01 -1.06
CA SER A 45 -16.76 2.12 -0.21
C SER A 45 -15.58 3.00 0.20
N GLY A 46 -15.73 4.31 0.14
CA GLY A 46 -14.69 5.28 0.52
C GLY A 46 -14.07 5.96 -0.70
N THR A 47 -12.75 6.07 -0.71
CA THR A 47 -12.01 6.95 -1.64
C THR A 47 -11.01 6.18 -2.48
N GLY A 48 -11.05 6.33 -3.81
CA GLY A 48 -9.96 5.86 -4.68
C GLY A 48 -9.79 4.34 -4.79
N ASN A 49 -10.85 3.56 -4.60
CA ASN A 49 -10.75 2.10 -4.58
C ASN A 49 -11.01 1.47 -5.96
N VAL A 50 -10.22 0.45 -6.32
CA VAL A 50 -10.35 -0.28 -7.59
C VAL A 50 -10.50 -1.78 -7.32
N GLY A 51 -11.55 -2.39 -7.89
CA GLY A 51 -11.83 -3.81 -7.78
C GLY A 51 -13.15 -4.10 -7.06
N PHE A 52 -13.16 -5.02 -6.10
CA PHE A 52 -14.38 -5.59 -5.54
C PHE A 52 -14.40 -5.52 -4.02
N GLY A 53 -15.43 -4.89 -3.45
CA GLY A 53 -15.69 -4.92 -2.01
C GLY A 53 -14.59 -4.29 -1.16
N ASN A 54 -13.78 -3.38 -1.70
CA ASN A 54 -12.75 -2.71 -0.91
C ASN A 54 -13.35 -1.56 -0.10
N SER A 55 -12.85 -1.35 1.11
CA SER A 55 -13.30 -0.28 2.00
C SER A 55 -12.14 0.58 2.49
N GLY A 56 -12.33 1.89 2.49
CA GLY A 56 -11.35 2.87 2.94
C GLY A 56 -10.72 3.61 1.76
N VAL A 57 -9.39 3.73 1.73
CA VAL A 57 -8.69 4.64 0.82
C VAL A 57 -7.68 3.92 -0.07
N GLY A 58 -7.80 4.06 -1.39
CA GLY A 58 -6.73 3.71 -2.31
C GLY A 58 -6.42 2.21 -2.38
N ASN A 59 -7.40 1.33 -2.14
CA ASN A 59 -7.18 -0.11 -2.20
C ASN A 59 -7.40 -0.65 -3.61
N THR A 60 -6.57 -1.60 -4.04
CA THR A 60 -6.67 -2.28 -5.33
C THR A 60 -6.82 -3.79 -5.14
N GLY A 61 -7.89 -4.38 -5.66
CA GLY A 61 -8.12 -5.83 -5.63
C GLY A 61 -9.45 -6.20 -4.97
N PHE A 62 -9.45 -7.13 -4.01
CA PHE A 62 -10.67 -7.74 -3.48
C PHE A 62 -10.71 -7.71 -1.96
N GLY A 63 -11.77 -7.13 -1.41
CA GLY A 63 -12.08 -7.23 0.02
C GLY A 63 -11.01 -6.63 0.94
N ASN A 64 -10.22 -5.66 0.46
CA ASN A 64 -9.22 -5.01 1.30
C ASN A 64 -9.85 -3.89 2.15
N THR A 65 -9.34 -3.69 3.37
CA THR A 65 -9.86 -2.68 4.30
C THR A 65 -8.78 -1.71 4.78
N SER A 66 -9.19 -0.51 5.16
CA SER A 66 -8.32 0.61 5.52
C SER A 66 -7.63 1.20 4.29
N SER A 67 -6.30 1.10 4.10
CA SER A 67 -5.62 1.99 3.16
C SER A 67 -4.51 1.36 2.34
N PHE A 68 -4.44 1.72 1.05
CA PHE A 68 -3.32 1.44 0.15
C PHE A 68 -2.94 -0.05 0.04
N ASN A 69 -3.88 -0.96 0.23
CA ASN A 69 -3.60 -2.39 0.10
C ASN A 69 -3.80 -2.85 -1.35
N THR A 70 -2.95 -3.77 -1.80
CA THR A 70 -3.02 -4.40 -3.11
C THR A 70 -3.16 -5.92 -2.96
N GLY A 71 -4.21 -6.50 -3.55
CA GLY A 71 -4.44 -7.95 -3.56
C GLY A 71 -5.76 -8.35 -2.91
N PHE A 72 -5.76 -9.36 -2.04
CA PHE A 72 -6.99 -10.02 -1.56
C PHE A 72 -7.04 -10.08 -0.03
N GLY A 73 -8.11 -9.54 0.55
CA GLY A 73 -8.43 -9.71 1.97
C GLY A 73 -7.38 -9.13 2.91
N ASN A 74 -6.65 -8.09 2.50
CA ASN A 74 -5.68 -7.45 3.38
C ASN A 74 -6.39 -6.41 4.28
N SER A 75 -5.96 -6.32 5.53
CA SER A 75 -6.52 -5.39 6.53
C SER A 75 -5.41 -4.53 7.13
N GLY A 76 -5.55 -3.22 7.01
CA GLY A 76 -4.60 -2.24 7.56
C GLY A 76 -4.01 -1.36 6.47
N SER A 77 -2.69 -1.14 6.46
CA SER A 77 -2.07 -0.17 5.56
C SER A 77 -0.95 -0.75 4.69
N ALA A 78 -0.95 -0.39 3.40
CA ALA A 78 0.17 -0.65 2.48
C ALA A 78 0.59 -2.13 2.38
N ASN A 79 -0.34 -3.08 2.53
CA ASN A 79 -0.02 -4.50 2.36
C ASN A 79 -0.19 -4.94 0.90
N THR A 80 0.67 -5.85 0.45
CA THR A 80 0.64 -6.44 -0.90
C THR A 80 0.55 -7.96 -0.80
N GLY A 81 -0.49 -8.55 -1.41
CA GLY A 81 -0.67 -10.01 -1.48
C GLY A 81 -2.01 -10.45 -0.90
N PHE A 82 -2.00 -11.50 -0.07
CA PHE A 82 -3.21 -12.19 0.37
C PHE A 82 -3.26 -12.30 1.90
N GLY A 83 -4.38 -11.93 2.50
CA GLY A 83 -4.66 -12.19 3.91
C GLY A 83 -3.72 -11.50 4.89
N ASN A 84 -3.02 -10.44 4.50
CA ASN A 84 -2.09 -9.76 5.40
C ASN A 84 -2.85 -8.82 6.34
N ALA A 85 -2.45 -8.79 7.61
CA ALA A 85 -3.01 -7.93 8.65
C ALA A 85 -1.93 -7.04 9.27
N GLY A 86 -2.22 -5.74 9.40
CA GLY A 86 -1.28 -4.75 9.93
C GLY A 86 -0.73 -3.86 8.81
N SER A 87 0.58 -3.64 8.78
CA SER A 87 1.18 -2.64 7.89
C SER A 87 2.38 -3.14 7.09
N ILE A 88 2.43 -2.79 5.81
CA ILE A 88 3.64 -2.90 4.96
C ILE A 88 4.08 -4.37 4.77
N ASN A 89 3.16 -5.32 4.84
CA ASN A 89 3.47 -6.73 4.62
C ASN A 89 3.38 -7.09 3.13
N THR A 90 4.29 -7.94 2.66
CA THR A 90 4.30 -8.50 1.31
C THR A 90 4.23 -10.02 1.35
N GLY A 91 3.23 -10.63 0.71
CA GLY A 91 3.09 -12.08 0.59
C GLY A 91 1.76 -12.60 1.13
N PHE A 92 1.81 -13.67 1.92
CA PHE A 92 0.62 -14.43 2.34
C PHE A 92 0.52 -14.54 3.85
N ASP A 93 -0.64 -14.20 4.40
CA ASP A 93 -1.02 -14.43 5.80
C ASP A 93 0.00 -13.89 6.83
N ASN A 94 0.62 -12.74 6.54
CA ASN A 94 1.51 -12.09 7.48
C ASN A 94 0.73 -11.19 8.44
N ALA A 95 1.12 -11.17 9.71
CA ALA A 95 0.52 -10.33 10.75
C ALA A 95 1.58 -9.42 11.40
N GLY A 96 1.27 -8.14 11.54
CA GLY A 96 2.18 -7.15 12.13
C GLY A 96 2.76 -6.22 11.06
N GLY A 97 4.07 -5.96 11.12
CA GLY A 97 4.72 -4.90 10.35
C GLY A 97 5.83 -5.39 9.43
N GLU A 98 5.87 -4.95 8.18
CA GLU A 98 7.04 -5.05 7.30
C GLU A 98 7.54 -6.48 7.03
N ASN A 99 6.66 -7.47 7.10
CA ASN A 99 7.03 -8.85 6.85
C ASN A 99 7.00 -9.17 5.35
N THR A 100 7.95 -9.98 4.89
CA THR A 100 7.98 -10.53 3.53
C THR A 100 7.96 -12.06 3.58
N GLY A 101 7.01 -12.68 2.89
CA GLY A 101 6.93 -14.13 2.74
C GLY A 101 5.60 -14.69 3.21
N VAL A 102 5.62 -15.80 3.95
CA VAL A 102 4.40 -16.53 4.31
C VAL A 102 4.31 -16.74 5.81
N GLY A 103 3.17 -16.38 6.41
CA GLY A 103 2.83 -16.75 7.78
C GLY A 103 3.75 -16.14 8.83
N ASN A 104 4.35 -14.98 8.57
CA ASN A 104 5.19 -14.31 9.55
C ASN A 104 4.35 -13.47 10.51
N SER A 105 4.72 -13.46 11.78
CA SER A 105 4.06 -12.68 12.83
C SER A 105 5.08 -11.85 13.60
N GLY A 106 4.79 -10.56 13.80
CA GLY A 106 5.70 -9.59 14.42
C GLY A 106 6.20 -8.60 13.39
N SER A 107 7.48 -8.19 13.47
CA SER A 107 8.01 -7.11 12.63
C SER A 107 9.30 -7.46 11.87
N VAL A 108 9.41 -6.98 10.63
CA VAL A 108 10.64 -7.03 9.82
C VAL A 108 11.13 -8.47 9.53
N ASN A 109 10.23 -9.45 9.47
CA ASN A 109 10.63 -10.83 9.15
C ASN A 109 10.64 -11.08 7.64
N THR A 110 11.64 -11.82 7.17
CA THR A 110 11.70 -12.37 5.81
C THR A 110 11.78 -13.89 5.89
N GLY A 111 10.94 -14.59 5.14
CA GLY A 111 10.96 -16.04 5.06
C GLY A 111 9.59 -16.65 5.38
N LEU A 112 9.59 -17.82 6.00
CA LEU A 112 8.38 -18.60 6.22
C LEU A 112 8.20 -18.88 7.70
N PHE A 113 7.00 -18.61 8.21
CA PHE A 113 6.57 -19.00 9.56
C PHE A 113 7.45 -18.46 10.69
N ASN A 114 7.95 -17.23 10.55
CA ASN A 114 8.72 -16.60 11.61
C ASN A 114 7.80 -15.88 12.61
N SER A 115 8.14 -15.97 13.89
CA SER A 115 7.53 -15.19 14.96
C SER A 115 8.60 -14.34 15.65
N GLY A 116 8.23 -13.11 15.99
CA GLY A 116 9.12 -12.13 16.61
C GLY A 116 9.61 -11.11 15.61
N ASN A 117 10.82 -10.61 15.81
CA ASN A 117 11.36 -9.50 15.04
C ASN A 117 12.62 -9.88 14.29
N THR A 118 12.72 -9.37 13.06
CA THR A 118 13.96 -9.30 12.26
C THR A 118 14.55 -10.64 11.81
N ASN A 119 13.73 -11.68 11.70
CA ASN A 119 14.17 -12.99 11.28
C ASN A 119 14.33 -13.10 9.75
N THR A 120 15.31 -13.89 9.29
CA THR A 120 15.60 -14.12 7.86
C THR A 120 15.57 -15.60 7.48
N THR A 121 14.88 -16.41 8.26
CA THR A 121 14.96 -17.87 8.19
C THR A 121 13.58 -18.48 7.94
N VAL A 122 13.52 -19.81 8.04
CA VAL A 122 12.27 -20.54 8.10
C VAL A 122 12.08 -20.99 9.55
N GLY A 123 10.93 -20.67 10.13
CA GLY A 123 10.51 -21.18 11.44
C GLY A 123 11.23 -20.57 12.65
N ALA A 124 11.75 -19.34 12.56
CA ALA A 124 12.26 -18.67 13.75
C ALA A 124 11.13 -18.41 14.75
N THR A 125 11.33 -18.75 16.02
CA THR A 125 10.35 -18.49 17.10
C THR A 125 10.83 -17.41 18.08
N THR A 126 11.99 -16.80 17.82
CA THR A 126 12.61 -15.75 18.65
C THR A 126 13.18 -14.64 17.77
N ASN A 127 13.45 -13.48 18.35
CA ASN A 127 14.02 -12.34 17.62
C ASN A 127 15.47 -12.60 17.20
N SER A 128 15.82 -12.13 16.01
CA SER A 128 17.21 -11.86 15.63
C SER A 128 17.59 -10.43 16.09
N ALA A 129 18.88 -10.07 16.09
CA ALA A 129 19.34 -8.74 16.53
C ALA A 129 19.43 -7.71 15.39
N ALA A 130 18.80 -7.96 14.24
CA ALA A 130 19.14 -7.30 12.98
C ALA A 130 18.11 -6.21 12.61
N VAL A 131 18.43 -4.92 12.69
CA VAL A 131 17.46 -3.85 12.33
C VAL A 131 16.97 -3.88 10.87
N ASN A 132 17.64 -4.63 10.01
CA ASN A 132 17.23 -4.95 8.65
C ASN A 132 17.34 -6.47 8.41
N SER A 133 16.42 -7.02 7.62
CA SER A 133 16.39 -8.43 7.23
C SER A 133 16.50 -8.57 5.70
N GLY A 134 17.01 -9.69 5.19
CA GLY A 134 17.23 -9.91 3.75
C GLY A 134 18.61 -9.45 3.25
N TYR A 135 18.74 -9.07 1.97
CA TYR A 135 20.05 -8.79 1.33
C TYR A 135 20.11 -7.42 0.66
N GLY A 136 21.18 -6.67 0.92
CA GLY A 136 21.47 -5.42 0.20
C GLY A 136 20.55 -4.23 0.55
N ASN A 137 19.88 -4.26 1.70
CA ASN A 137 18.99 -3.20 2.15
C ASN A 137 19.73 -2.05 2.84
N SER A 138 19.28 -0.81 2.65
CA SER A 138 19.84 0.40 3.28
C SER A 138 18.73 1.27 3.88
N GLY A 139 18.86 1.59 5.17
CA GLY A 139 17.89 2.32 6.00
C GLY A 139 17.58 1.58 7.30
N THR A 140 16.42 1.81 7.90
CA THR A 140 16.01 1.24 9.21
C THR A 140 14.69 0.49 9.08
N SER A 141 14.55 -0.69 9.69
CA SER A 141 13.32 -1.50 9.61
C SER A 141 12.98 -1.81 8.15
N ILE A 142 13.90 -2.53 7.49
CA ILE A 142 13.75 -2.91 6.09
C ILE A 142 13.92 -4.42 5.94
N SER A 143 12.96 -5.06 5.27
CA SER A 143 12.99 -6.47 4.89
C SER A 143 13.11 -6.65 3.37
N GLY A 144 13.48 -7.85 2.89
CA GLY A 144 13.52 -8.17 1.45
C GLY A 144 14.87 -7.95 0.76
N PHE A 145 14.89 -7.52 -0.51
CA PHE A 145 16.11 -7.44 -1.33
C PHE A 145 16.30 -6.06 -1.95
N PHE A 146 17.47 -5.47 -1.74
CA PHE A 146 17.89 -4.21 -2.38
C PHE A 146 16.91 -3.04 -2.21
N ASN A 147 16.27 -2.94 -1.04
CA ASN A 147 15.41 -1.82 -0.70
C ASN A 147 16.23 -0.66 -0.10
N THR A 148 15.99 0.58 -0.54
CA THR A 148 16.78 1.76 -0.15
C THR A 148 15.90 2.92 0.32
N ALA A 149 16.02 3.32 1.58
CA ALA A 149 15.39 4.51 2.12
C ALA A 149 16.45 5.48 2.62
N SER A 150 16.36 6.75 2.21
CA SER A 150 17.31 7.77 2.61
C SER A 150 16.68 9.17 2.69
N GLY A 151 17.35 10.07 3.42
CA GLY A 151 16.92 11.47 3.60
C GLY A 151 15.84 11.67 4.67
N GLY A 152 15.51 12.93 4.95
CA GLY A 152 14.55 13.29 6.01
C GLY A 152 15.07 13.00 7.42
N THR A 153 14.21 13.18 8.43
CA THR A 153 14.51 12.89 9.84
C THR A 153 14.20 11.44 10.22
N SER A 154 13.39 10.74 9.42
CA SER A 154 13.08 9.32 9.57
C SER A 154 12.96 8.67 8.19
N HIS A 155 13.60 7.51 8.01
CA HIS A 155 13.56 6.78 6.76
C HIS A 155 13.62 5.27 6.97
N GLY A 156 12.82 4.51 6.21
CA GLY A 156 12.73 3.06 6.39
C GLY A 156 11.32 2.51 6.29
N PHE A 157 11.02 1.48 7.08
CA PHE A 157 9.71 0.80 7.09
C PHE A 157 9.34 0.27 5.71
N MET A 158 10.16 -0.63 5.16
CA MET A 158 9.98 -1.14 3.80
C MET A 158 10.10 -2.66 3.71
N SER A 159 9.44 -3.25 2.71
CA SER A 159 9.48 -4.68 2.43
C SER A 159 9.47 -4.96 0.93
N GLY A 160 9.83 -6.18 0.51
CA GLY A 160 9.77 -6.60 -0.90
C GLY A 160 11.10 -6.46 -1.67
N PHE A 161 11.08 -6.04 -2.94
CA PHE A 161 12.25 -6.07 -3.83
C PHE A 161 12.48 -4.74 -4.53
N PHE A 162 13.70 -4.21 -4.49
CA PHE A 162 14.13 -3.04 -5.27
C PHE A 162 13.30 -1.77 -5.04
N ASN A 163 12.66 -1.63 -3.88
CA ASN A 163 11.94 -0.42 -3.54
C ASN A 163 12.92 0.69 -3.15
N SER A 164 12.60 1.93 -3.51
CA SER A 164 13.45 3.09 -3.21
C SER A 164 12.62 4.29 -2.79
N VAL A 165 13.12 5.08 -1.84
CA VAL A 165 12.47 6.32 -1.40
C VAL A 165 13.46 7.36 -0.92
N SER A 166 13.25 8.60 -1.32
CA SER A 166 14.03 9.75 -0.86
C SER A 166 13.35 11.09 -1.17
N GLY A 167 13.90 12.17 -0.63
CA GLY A 167 13.61 13.54 -1.07
C GLY A 167 12.62 14.32 -0.19
N ALA A 168 11.93 13.69 0.76
CA ALA A 168 11.09 14.40 1.71
C ALA A 168 11.88 14.91 2.94
N PRO A 169 11.51 16.08 3.49
CA PRO A 169 12.24 16.69 4.61
C PRO A 169 11.96 16.01 5.97
N SER A 170 10.88 15.24 6.11
CA SER A 170 10.54 14.56 7.38
C SER A 170 10.60 13.04 7.28
N PHE A 171 9.76 12.42 6.44
CA PHE A 171 9.62 10.96 6.40
C PHE A 171 9.81 10.39 4.99
N ASN A 172 10.70 9.41 4.83
CA ASN A 172 10.94 8.69 3.57
C ASN A 172 10.78 7.19 3.80
N GLY A 173 9.62 6.60 3.48
CA GLY A 173 9.39 5.21 3.88
C GLY A 173 8.01 4.65 3.55
N GLN A 174 7.65 3.56 4.24
CA GLN A 174 6.36 2.88 4.10
C GLN A 174 6.11 2.37 2.67
N ILE A 175 7.04 1.57 2.15
CA ILE A 175 6.93 1.00 0.80
C ILE A 175 6.97 -0.52 0.85
N SER A 176 6.01 -1.19 0.22
CA SER A 176 5.96 -2.64 0.05
C SER A 176 5.87 -3.02 -1.42
N GLY A 177 6.14 -4.29 -1.78
CA GLY A 177 6.01 -4.77 -3.16
C GLY A 177 7.32 -4.78 -3.97
N ILE A 178 7.28 -4.50 -5.27
CA ILE A 178 8.45 -4.65 -6.16
C ILE A 178 8.66 -3.38 -6.97
N GLY A 179 9.87 -2.81 -6.90
CA GLY A 179 10.34 -1.74 -7.77
C GLY A 179 9.59 -0.42 -7.61
N ASN A 180 8.96 -0.19 -6.46
CA ASN A 180 8.26 1.06 -6.19
C ASN A 180 9.27 2.18 -5.87
N VAL A 181 9.00 3.38 -6.35
CA VAL A 181 9.85 4.56 -6.20
C VAL A 181 9.06 5.67 -5.52
N GLY A 182 9.30 5.83 -4.22
CA GLY A 182 8.75 6.90 -3.41
C GLY A 182 9.44 8.23 -3.69
N VAL A 183 8.66 9.20 -4.16
CA VAL A 183 9.10 10.58 -4.41
C VAL A 183 8.12 11.56 -3.79
N LEU A 184 8.64 12.66 -3.25
CA LEU A 184 7.82 13.71 -2.63
C LEU A 184 6.76 14.24 -3.61
N ASN A 185 5.50 14.21 -3.21
CA ASN A 185 4.41 14.84 -3.95
C ASN A 185 3.85 16.02 -3.14
N ALA A 186 4.29 17.24 -3.47
CA ALA A 186 3.93 18.46 -2.75
C ALA A 186 2.42 18.78 -2.73
N SER A 187 1.61 18.17 -3.62
CA SER A 187 0.15 18.33 -3.64
C SER A 187 -0.56 17.44 -2.63
N LEU A 188 0.07 16.35 -2.17
CA LEU A 188 -0.48 15.39 -1.21
C LEU A 188 0.22 15.46 0.15
N SER A 189 1.54 15.66 0.15
CA SER A 189 2.35 15.86 1.36
C SER A 189 3.62 16.63 1.02
N THR A 190 3.91 17.67 1.81
CA THR A 190 5.18 18.42 1.69
C THR A 190 6.29 17.84 2.56
N THR A 191 5.98 16.83 3.39
CA THR A 191 6.89 16.30 4.41
C THR A 191 7.14 14.80 4.29
N THR A 192 6.40 14.09 3.44
CA THR A 192 6.45 12.63 3.30
C THR A 192 6.68 12.20 1.85
N ALA A 193 7.60 11.26 1.64
CA ALA A 193 7.74 10.50 0.40
C ALA A 193 7.54 9.01 0.67
N GLY A 194 6.90 8.31 -0.28
CA GLY A 194 6.58 6.88 -0.18
C GLY A 194 5.12 6.63 0.18
N VAL A 195 4.82 5.69 1.08
CA VAL A 195 3.44 5.18 1.30
C VAL A 195 2.92 4.46 0.05
N ASP A 196 3.77 3.64 -0.56
CA ASP A 196 3.48 2.96 -1.81
C ASP A 196 3.38 1.43 -1.63
N SER A 197 2.54 0.77 -2.43
CA SER A 197 2.41 -0.70 -2.43
C SER A 197 2.17 -1.24 -3.84
N GLY A 198 2.52 -2.50 -4.11
CA GLY A 198 2.28 -3.14 -5.41
C GLY A 198 3.52 -3.22 -6.30
N LEU A 199 3.38 -3.02 -7.62
CA LEU A 199 4.43 -3.31 -8.60
C LEU A 199 4.77 -2.10 -9.46
N PHE A 200 6.01 -1.61 -9.37
CA PHE A 200 6.58 -0.55 -10.20
C PHE A 200 5.80 0.76 -10.19
N ASN A 201 5.33 1.18 -9.03
CA ASN A 201 4.67 2.46 -8.83
C ASN A 201 5.69 3.57 -8.57
N MET A 202 5.34 4.81 -8.93
CA MET A 202 6.15 5.99 -8.64
C MET A 202 5.28 7.14 -8.09
N GLY A 203 5.61 7.63 -6.89
CA GLY A 203 4.87 8.72 -6.28
C GLY A 203 4.93 8.77 -4.76
N THR A 204 3.86 9.29 -4.17
CA THR A 204 3.57 9.18 -2.73
C THR A 204 2.10 8.81 -2.57
N GLY A 205 1.80 7.80 -1.77
CA GLY A 205 0.43 7.33 -1.54
C GLY A 205 -0.15 6.52 -2.70
N VAL A 206 0.69 5.72 -3.39
CA VAL A 206 0.32 4.99 -4.60
C VAL A 206 0.25 3.48 -4.35
N SER A 207 -0.90 2.86 -4.66
CA SER A 207 -1.04 1.41 -4.68
C SER A 207 -1.27 0.89 -6.10
N GLY A 208 -1.04 -0.41 -6.37
CA GLY A 208 -1.42 -1.07 -7.63
C GLY A 208 -0.25 -1.44 -8.55
N LEU A 209 -0.46 -1.39 -9.86
CA LEU A 209 0.50 -1.83 -10.89
C LEU A 209 0.83 -0.67 -11.84
N LEU A 210 2.11 -0.33 -11.96
CA LEU A 210 2.63 0.68 -12.88
C LEU A 210 1.92 2.04 -12.74
N ASN A 211 1.41 2.35 -11.54
CA ASN A 211 0.81 3.65 -11.30
C ASN A 211 1.92 4.70 -11.28
N LEU A 212 1.88 5.55 -12.29
CA LEU A 212 2.63 6.77 -12.37
C LEU A 212 1.71 7.89 -11.87
N SER A 213 1.84 8.30 -10.61
CA SER A 213 1.23 9.57 -10.23
C SER A 213 2.00 10.66 -10.97
N ARG A 214 1.36 11.29 -11.96
CA ARG A 214 2.00 12.28 -12.84
C ARG A 214 2.55 13.42 -11.99
N LEU A 215 3.86 13.46 -11.86
CA LEU A 215 4.63 14.65 -11.53
C LEU A 215 4.60 15.58 -12.75
N LEU A 216 3.45 16.19 -13.04
CA LEU A 216 3.38 17.26 -14.02
C LEU A 216 2.82 18.52 -13.33
N PRO A 217 3.44 19.67 -13.63
CA PRO A 217 3.49 20.87 -12.79
C PRO A 217 2.13 21.50 -12.51
#